data_AF-A0A8T1GX56-F1
#
_entry.id   AF-A0A8T1GX56-F1
#
_cell.length_a   1.000
_cell.length_b   1.000
_cell.length_c   1.000
_cell.angle_alpha   90.00
_cell.angle_beta   90.00
_cell.angle_gamma   90.00
#
_symmetry.space_group_name_H-M   'P 1'
#
loop_
_entity.id
_entity.type
_entity.pdbx_description
1 polymer ?
#
loop_
_entity_poly.entity_id
_entity_poly.type
_entity_poly.pdbx_seq_one_letter_code
_entity_poly.pdbx_strand_id
1 'polypeptide(L)'
;EHHDSREGIIKATRDVTAQSKKIIFSLQRVKQLNKDAPPHIQQDIDTRLEEISKRLNGVAPDLQSINRYRYTSPPRCLDEFVEALSFANYLRHQTLITPEESQAAMPADLALTPHDYMYGVLDLFGELMRFAT
;
A
#
# COMPACT_ATOMS: atom_id res chain seq x y z
N GLU A 1 -26.22 8.21 -10.61
CA GLU A 1 -25.53 6.92 -10.84
C GLU A 1 -24.02 7.08 -11.00
N HIS A 2 -23.47 7.77 -12.03
CA HIS A 2 -22.00 7.92 -12.16
C HIS A 2 -21.30 8.78 -11.09
N HIS A 3 -22.00 9.71 -10.44
CA HIS A 3 -21.43 10.59 -9.42
C HIS A 3 -21.20 9.84 -8.08
N ASP A 4 -22.15 8.99 -7.67
CA ASP A 4 -22.06 8.24 -6.42
C ASP A 4 -20.91 7.21 -6.44
N SER A 5 -20.69 6.55 -7.58
CA SER A 5 -19.55 5.63 -7.77
C SER A 5 -18.21 6.36 -7.67
N ARG A 6 -18.09 7.58 -8.23
CA ARG A 6 -16.85 8.36 -8.19
C ARG A 6 -16.50 8.81 -6.77
N GLU A 7 -17.48 9.27 -6.00
CA GLU A 7 -17.27 9.69 -4.62
C GLU A 7 -16.90 8.50 -3.72
N GLY A 8 -17.52 7.33 -3.93
CA GLY A 8 -17.16 6.07 -3.28
C GLY A 8 -15.71 5.66 -3.53
N ILE A 9 -15.25 5.71 -4.78
CA ILE A 9 -13.86 5.40 -5.16
C ILE A 9 -12.88 6.39 -4.51
N ILE A 10 -13.18 7.69 -4.56
CA ILE A 10 -12.32 8.72 -3.95
C ILE A 10 -12.19 8.50 -2.45
N LYS A 11 -13.28 8.13 -1.78
CA LYS A 11 -13.26 7.84 -0.35
C LYS A 11 -12.44 6.59 -0.04
N ALA A 12 -12.67 5.49 -0.77
CA ALA A 12 -11.93 4.25 -0.58
C ALA A 12 -10.42 4.42 -0.82
N THR A 13 -10.03 5.13 -1.87
CA THR A 13 -8.61 5.38 -2.20
C THR A 13 -7.92 6.22 -1.12
N ARG A 14 -8.59 7.26 -0.60
CA ARG A 14 -8.09 8.05 0.54
C ARG A 14 -7.95 7.22 1.81
N ASP A 15 -8.93 6.37 2.11
CA ASP A 15 -8.87 5.48 3.27
C ASP A 15 -7.69 4.51 3.15
N VAL A 16 -7.47 3.92 1.97
CA VAL A 16 -6.33 3.03 1.71
C VAL A 16 -5.01 3.75 1.91
N THR A 17 -4.81 4.94 1.30
CA THR A 17 -3.61 5.75 1.52
C THR A 17 -3.40 6.05 3.02
N ALA A 18 -4.47 6.41 3.74
CA ALA A 18 -4.37 6.68 5.17
C ALA A 18 -3.96 5.46 5.99
N GLN A 19 -4.42 4.25 5.63
CA GLN A 19 -4.01 3.02 6.31
C GLN A 19 -2.58 2.61 5.95
N SER A 20 -2.17 2.72 4.68
CA SER A 20 -0.79 2.48 4.26
C SER A 20 0.19 3.38 5.00
N LYS A 21 -0.11 4.67 5.16
CA LYS A 21 0.70 5.59 5.97
C LYS A 21 0.83 5.18 7.42
N LYS A 22 -0.26 4.70 8.02
CA LYS A 22 -0.20 4.21 9.40
C LYS A 22 0.64 2.95 9.52
N ILE A 23 0.62 2.06 8.53
CA ILE A 23 1.56 0.92 8.45
C ILE A 23 3.00 1.45 8.43
N ILE A 24 3.32 2.39 7.52
CA ILE A 24 4.65 3.00 7.41
C ILE A 24 5.09 3.61 8.76
N PHE A 25 4.24 4.40 9.42
CA PHE A 25 4.55 4.99 10.72
C PHE A 25 4.75 3.95 11.83
N SER A 26 3.98 2.86 11.82
CA SER A 26 4.19 1.74 12.74
C SER A 26 5.53 1.04 12.47
N LEU A 27 5.90 0.86 11.22
CA LEU A 27 7.18 0.27 10.79
C LEU A 27 8.38 1.15 11.13
N GLN A 28 8.25 2.49 11.05
CA GLN A 28 9.29 3.43 11.49
C GLN A 28 9.71 3.26 12.95
N ARG A 29 8.87 2.61 13.78
CA ARG A 29 9.16 2.35 15.20
C ARG A 29 9.95 1.06 15.44
N VAL A 30 10.14 0.24 14.41
CA VAL A 30 10.84 -1.06 14.50
C VAL A 30 12.34 -0.83 14.59
N LYS A 31 12.96 -1.11 15.72
CA LYS A 31 14.40 -0.84 15.93
C LYS A 31 15.34 -1.95 15.46
N GLN A 32 14.82 -3.10 15.05
CA GLN A 32 15.62 -4.28 14.71
C GLN A 32 15.44 -4.61 13.24
N LEU A 33 16.55 -4.65 12.51
CA LEU A 33 16.62 -5.12 11.13
C LEU A 33 16.83 -6.63 11.08
N ASN A 34 16.48 -7.25 9.95
CA ASN A 34 16.61 -8.70 9.69
C ASN A 34 15.82 -9.58 10.66
N LYS A 35 14.72 -9.06 11.21
CA LYS A 35 13.84 -9.77 12.13
C LYS A 35 12.40 -9.42 11.86
N ASP A 36 11.51 -10.30 12.29
CA ASP A 36 10.09 -10.01 12.30
C ASP A 36 9.77 -8.79 13.16
N ALA A 37 8.75 -8.05 12.74
CA ALA A 37 8.21 -6.95 13.52
C ALA A 37 7.75 -7.47 14.90
N PRO A 38 7.92 -6.68 15.98
CA PRO A 38 7.38 -7.03 17.28
C PRO A 38 5.90 -7.41 17.20
N PRO A 39 5.39 -8.35 18.02
CA PRO A 39 4.03 -8.88 17.88
C PRO A 39 2.93 -7.80 17.88
N HIS A 40 3.09 -6.76 18.69
CA HIS A 40 2.13 -5.64 18.74
C HIS A 40 2.11 -4.79 17.46
N ILE A 41 3.26 -4.65 16.78
CA ILE A 41 3.37 -3.94 15.50
C ILE A 41 2.82 -4.83 14.39
N GLN A 42 3.16 -6.12 14.41
CA GLN A 42 2.63 -7.07 13.43
C GLN A 42 1.10 -7.13 13.47
N GLN A 43 0.50 -7.21 14.66
CA GLN A 43 -0.95 -7.18 14.82
C GLN A 43 -1.59 -5.88 14.29
N ASP A 44 -0.94 -4.74 14.51
CA ASP A 44 -1.40 -3.45 13.97
C ASP A 44 -1.34 -3.43 12.43
N ILE A 45 -0.26 -3.96 11.84
CA ILE A 45 -0.10 -4.10 10.39
C ILE A 45 -1.20 -5.00 9.83
N ASP A 46 -1.40 -6.18 10.43
CA ASP A 46 -2.39 -7.16 9.96
C ASP A 46 -3.81 -6.56 9.99
N THR A 47 -4.16 -5.86 11.08
CA THR A 47 -5.45 -5.16 11.20
C THR A 47 -5.64 -4.12 10.08
N ARG A 48 -4.58 -3.37 9.75
CA ARG A 48 -4.62 -2.36 8.68
C ARG A 48 -4.71 -2.99 7.29
N LEU A 49 -4.00 -4.10 7.07
CA LEU A 49 -4.08 -4.86 5.82
C LEU A 49 -5.48 -5.43 5.60
N GLU A 50 -6.15 -5.89 6.66
CA GLU A 50 -7.55 -6.32 6.58
C GLU A 50 -8.49 -5.16 6.21
N GLU A 51 -8.29 -3.96 6.79
CA GLU A 51 -9.06 -2.77 6.43
C GLU A 51 -8.84 -2.37 4.97
N ILE A 52 -7.59 -2.39 4.51
CA ILE A 52 -7.21 -2.13 3.11
C ILE A 52 -7.88 -3.14 2.19
N SER A 53 -7.81 -4.43 2.52
CA SER A 53 -8.47 -5.51 1.77
C SER A 53 -9.96 -5.26 1.61
N LYS A 54 -10.67 -4.96 2.70
CA LYS A 54 -12.11 -4.68 2.67
C LYS A 54 -12.44 -3.48 1.77
N ARG A 55 -11.63 -2.42 1.82
CA ARG A 55 -11.84 -1.21 1.00
C ARG A 55 -11.54 -1.46 -0.47
N LEU A 56 -10.41 -2.09 -0.79
CA LEU A 56 -10.01 -2.38 -2.17
C LEU A 56 -10.97 -3.34 -2.84
N ASN A 57 -11.40 -4.42 -2.18
CA ASN A 57 -12.38 -5.35 -2.74
C ASN A 57 -13.73 -4.68 -3.05
N GLY A 58 -14.13 -3.67 -2.27
CA GLY A 58 -15.35 -2.90 -2.53
C GLY A 58 -15.29 -2.02 -3.79
N VAL A 59 -14.10 -1.63 -4.23
CA VAL A 59 -13.90 -0.76 -5.41
C VAL A 59 -13.15 -1.45 -6.57
N ALA A 60 -12.73 -2.70 -6.39
CA ALA A 60 -11.98 -3.45 -7.37
C ALA A 60 -12.69 -3.56 -8.74
N PRO A 61 -14.01 -3.86 -8.81
CA PRO A 61 -14.71 -3.96 -10.08
C PRO A 61 -14.67 -2.65 -10.89
N ASP A 62 -14.71 -1.50 -10.21
CA ASP A 62 -14.69 -0.19 -10.86
C ASP A 62 -13.27 0.21 -11.33
N LEU A 63 -12.25 -0.21 -10.57
CA LEU A 63 -10.83 0.10 -10.82
C LEU A 63 -10.16 -0.82 -11.85
N GLN A 64 -10.69 -2.02 -12.10
CA GLN A 64 -10.17 -2.96 -13.11
C GLN A 64 -10.40 -2.49 -14.56
N SER A 65 -11.44 -1.69 -14.81
CA SER A 65 -11.79 -1.31 -16.18
C SER A 65 -10.82 -0.29 -16.78
N ILE A 66 -10.87 -0.12 -18.12
CA ILE A 66 -10.23 0.94 -18.94
C ILE A 66 -10.32 2.36 -18.33
N ASN A 67 -11.16 2.55 -17.31
CA ASN A 67 -11.38 3.78 -16.57
C ASN A 67 -10.40 4.08 -15.44
N ARG A 68 -9.36 3.26 -15.17
CA ARG A 68 -8.35 3.60 -14.13
C ARG A 68 -7.73 5.00 -14.31
N TYR A 69 -7.56 5.43 -15.56
CA TYR A 69 -7.10 6.78 -15.92
C TYR A 69 -8.24 7.82 -16.06
N ARG A 70 -9.50 7.37 -16.11
CA ARG A 70 -10.69 8.22 -16.28
C ARG A 70 -11.14 8.84 -14.95
N TYR A 71 -10.84 8.19 -13.83
CA TYR A 71 -11.01 8.77 -12.51
C TYR A 71 -9.78 9.65 -12.20
N THR A 72 -10.05 10.91 -11.87
CA THR A 72 -9.07 12.01 -11.80
C THR A 72 -7.90 11.68 -10.87
N SER A 73 -6.68 11.71 -11.44
CA SER A 73 -5.42 11.24 -10.85
C SER A 73 -5.46 9.74 -10.57
N PRO A 74 -4.62 8.90 -11.23
CA PRO A 74 -4.53 7.49 -10.89
C PRO A 74 -4.36 7.36 -9.38
N PRO A 75 -5.09 6.44 -8.73
CA PRO A 75 -5.18 6.45 -7.28
C PRO A 75 -3.79 6.17 -6.71
N ARG A 76 -3.18 7.22 -6.14
CA ARG A 76 -1.95 7.16 -5.32
C ARG A 76 -2.17 6.42 -4.00
N CYS A 77 -2.99 5.39 -4.03
CA CYS A 77 -3.19 4.49 -2.91
C CYS A 77 -2.44 3.19 -3.12
N LEU A 78 -2.20 2.80 -4.39
CA LEU A 78 -1.45 1.58 -4.70
C LEU A 78 0.07 1.80 -4.61
N ASP A 79 0.58 2.95 -5.03
CA ASP A 79 1.98 3.35 -4.80
C ASP A 79 2.31 3.40 -3.29
N GLU A 80 1.49 4.08 -2.49
CA GLU A 80 1.65 4.15 -1.03
C GLU A 80 1.51 2.76 -0.37
N PHE A 81 0.65 1.89 -0.91
CA PHE A 81 0.56 0.50 -0.46
C PHE A 81 1.84 -0.29 -0.79
N VAL A 82 2.38 -0.13 -2.00
CA VAL A 82 3.66 -0.73 -2.39
C VAL A 82 4.79 -0.20 -1.51
N GLU A 83 4.82 1.09 -1.19
CA GLU A 83 5.79 1.68 -0.27
C GLU A 83 5.76 0.98 1.10
N ALA A 84 4.55 0.82 1.67
CA ALA A 84 4.37 0.12 2.94
C ALA A 84 4.86 -1.34 2.90
N LEU A 85 4.53 -2.08 1.83
CA LEU A 85 5.01 -3.44 1.63
C LEU A 85 6.53 -3.50 1.47
N SER A 86 7.09 -2.58 0.68
CA SER A 86 8.51 -2.52 0.41
C SER A 86 9.30 -2.21 1.68
N PHE A 87 8.77 -1.31 2.53
CA PHE A 87 9.42 -0.99 3.79
C PHE A 87 9.35 -2.15 4.78
N ALA A 88 8.21 -2.82 4.90
CA ALA A 88 8.07 -4.02 5.71
C ALA A 88 9.05 -5.13 5.27
N ASN A 89 9.16 -5.37 3.96
CA ASN A 89 10.08 -6.34 3.38
C ASN A 89 11.53 -5.97 3.67
N TYR A 90 11.90 -4.69 3.49
CA TYR A 90 13.25 -4.22 3.77
C TYR A 90 13.64 -4.42 5.24
N LEU A 91 12.75 -4.10 6.18
CA LEU A 91 13.04 -4.30 7.61
C LEU A 91 13.26 -5.77 7.95
N ARG A 92 12.51 -6.68 7.32
CA ARG A 92 12.59 -8.14 7.57
C ARG A 92 13.75 -8.83 6.85
N HIS A 93 14.02 -8.45 5.60
CA HIS A 93 14.91 -9.20 4.70
C HIS A 93 16.11 -8.41 4.18
N GLN A 94 16.14 -7.08 4.39
CA GLN A 94 17.16 -6.17 3.83
C GLN A 94 17.27 -6.25 2.30
N THR A 95 16.18 -6.62 1.63
CA THR A 95 16.03 -6.64 0.17
C THR A 95 14.83 -5.80 -0.24
N LEU A 96 14.82 -5.40 -1.51
CA LEU A 96 13.64 -4.79 -2.11
C LEU A 96 12.64 -5.91 -2.47
N ILE A 97 11.37 -5.69 -2.16
CA ILE A 97 10.29 -6.58 -2.61
C ILE A 97 10.18 -6.51 -4.13
N THR A 98 9.98 -7.64 -4.81
CA THR A 98 9.82 -7.68 -6.26
C THR A 98 8.43 -7.23 -6.70
N PRO A 99 8.24 -6.80 -7.97
CA PRO A 99 6.91 -6.54 -8.51
C PRO A 99 5.96 -7.74 -8.37
N GLU A 100 6.47 -8.95 -8.56
CA GLU A 100 5.71 -10.20 -8.47
C GLU A 100 5.25 -10.47 -7.04
N GLU A 101 6.13 -10.30 -6.05
CA GLU A 101 5.78 -10.41 -4.63
C GLU A 101 4.78 -9.32 -4.21
N SER A 102 4.96 -8.09 -4.72
CA SER A 102 4.04 -6.98 -4.46
C SER A 102 2.65 -7.28 -5.02
N GLN A 103 2.57 -7.85 -6.23
CA GLN A 103 1.32 -8.27 -6.84
C GLN A 103 0.68 -9.44 -6.09
N ALA A 104 1.48 -10.40 -5.61
CA ALA A 104 1.00 -11.52 -4.81
C ALA A 104 0.44 -11.07 -3.43
N ALA A 105 0.99 -9.98 -2.88
CA ALA A 105 0.53 -9.37 -1.64
C ALA A 105 -0.70 -8.46 -1.81
N MET A 106 -1.15 -8.20 -3.05
CA MET A 106 -2.34 -7.38 -3.30
C MET A 106 -3.60 -8.07 -2.78
N PRO A 107 -4.34 -7.49 -1.82
CA PRO A 107 -5.44 -8.19 -1.15
C PRO A 107 -6.78 -8.09 -1.90
N ALA A 108 -6.74 -7.69 -3.16
CA ALA A 108 -7.88 -7.53 -4.05
C ALA A 108 -7.50 -7.97 -5.46
N ASP A 109 -8.50 -8.31 -6.27
CA ASP A 109 -8.30 -8.59 -7.69
C ASP A 109 -8.00 -7.28 -8.43
N LEU A 110 -6.79 -6.77 -8.28
CA LEU A 110 -6.30 -5.54 -8.90
C LEU A 110 -4.87 -5.75 -9.39
N ALA A 111 -4.64 -5.38 -10.65
CA ALA A 111 -3.30 -5.39 -11.21
C ALA A 111 -2.53 -4.14 -10.76
N LEU A 112 -1.41 -4.37 -10.08
CA LEU A 112 -0.37 -3.35 -9.90
C LEU A 112 0.27 -3.09 -11.26
N THR A 113 0.31 -1.83 -11.64
CA THR A 113 1.04 -1.42 -12.84
C THR A 113 2.52 -1.21 -12.50
N PRO A 114 3.42 -1.24 -13.50
CA PRO A 114 4.81 -0.86 -13.28
C PRO A 114 4.96 0.56 -12.71
N HIS A 115 4.00 1.45 -13.00
CA HIS A 115 3.96 2.80 -12.43
C HIS A 115 3.73 2.74 -10.91
N ASP A 116 2.69 2.05 -10.45
CA ASP A 116 2.40 1.92 -9.00
C ASP A 116 3.60 1.39 -8.24
N TYR A 117 4.22 0.34 -8.78
CA TYR A 117 5.40 -0.26 -8.17
C TYR A 117 6.58 0.73 -8.11
N MET A 118 6.91 1.36 -9.25
CA MET A 118 8.05 2.27 -9.32
C MET A 118 7.88 3.48 -8.39
N TYR A 119 6.68 4.08 -8.33
CA TYR A 119 6.45 5.23 -7.45
C TYR A 119 6.48 4.84 -5.97
N GLY A 120 5.91 3.69 -5.59
CA GLY A 120 6.02 3.20 -4.21
C GLY A 120 7.47 2.92 -3.79
N VAL A 121 8.28 2.37 -4.70
CA VAL A 121 9.73 2.17 -4.46
C VAL A 121 10.50 3.49 -4.41
N LEU A 122 10.11 4.50 -5.20
CA LEU A 122 10.74 5.81 -5.15
C LEU A 122 10.45 6.53 -3.82
N ASP A 123 9.22 6.43 -3.31
CA ASP A 123 8.83 7.04 -2.03
C ASP A 123 9.47 6.31 -0.84
N LEU A 124 9.69 4.99 -0.93
CA LEU A 124 10.43 4.20 0.07
C LEU A 124 11.79 4.81 0.43
N PHE A 125 12.52 5.40 -0.52
CA PHE A 125 13.81 6.03 -0.23
C PHE A 125 13.68 7.13 0.84
N GLY A 126 12.58 7.90 0.80
CA GLY A 126 12.28 8.91 1.81
C GLY A 126 12.08 8.31 3.20
N GLU A 127 11.40 7.17 3.27
CA GLU A 127 11.18 6.44 4.53
C GLU A 127 12.46 5.81 5.08
N LEU A 128 13.32 5.27 4.22
CA LEU A 128 14.62 4.73 4.63
C LEU A 128 15.53 5.83 5.19
N MET A 129 15.53 7.02 4.59
CA MET A 129 16.27 8.17 5.10
C MET A 129 15.76 8.62 6.47
N ARG A 130 14.43 8.63 6.67
CA ARG A 130 13.81 8.93 7.97
C ARG A 130 14.16 7.88 9.02
N PHE A 131 14.15 6.60 8.63
CA PHE A 131 14.45 5.48 9.50
C PHE A 131 15.90 5.48 10.01
N ALA A 132 16.83 5.96 9.18
CA ALA A 132 18.25 6.02 9.50
C ALA A 132 18.64 7.16 10.46
N THR A 133 17.71 8.06 10.79
CA THR A 133 17.95 9.24 11.65
C THR A 133 17.56 8.96 13.10
#